data_AF-A0A350QUY6-F1
#
_entry.id   AF-A0A350QUY6-F1
#
_cell.length_a   1.000
_cell.length_b   1.000
_cell.length_c   1.000
_cell.angle_alpha   90.00
_cell.angle_beta   90.00
_cell.angle_gamma   90.00
#
_symmetry.space_group_name_H-M   'P 1'
#
loop_
_entity.id
_entity.type
_entity.pdbx_description
1 polymer ?
#
loop_
_entity_poly.entity_id
_entity_poly.type
_entity_poly.pdbx_seq_one_letter_code
_entity_poly.pdbx_strand_id
1 'polypeptide(L)'
;MRTGFQMHLLGLAALIACPLMGDEGVRWYKGNTHTHTLWSDGNDFPETAADWYKKNGYHFLVLSDHNVLQRGERWKDVTKHERENQVVSKHLKRWGEGKLALRKEGSKTLAKLMTLEEIRRDFEEEGKFIMIEGFELTTAAGRIEKKREFPVHSNAVNVDKLFKPQA
;
A
#
# COMPACT_ATOMS: atom_id res chain seq x y z
N MET A 1 -5.22 -81.66 -22.23
CA MET A 1 -6.01 -81.75 -20.98
C MET A 1 -5.92 -80.42 -20.26
N ARG A 2 -7.07 -79.96 -19.74
CA ARG A 2 -7.31 -78.64 -19.13
C ARG A 2 -6.68 -78.54 -17.73
N THR A 3 -6.23 -77.33 -17.38
CA THR A 3 -6.37 -76.60 -16.10
C THR A 3 -5.33 -75.47 -16.15
N GLY A 4 -5.61 -74.18 -16.16
CA GLY A 4 -6.58 -73.44 -15.36
C GLY A 4 -5.82 -72.72 -14.24
N PHE A 5 -5.40 -71.48 -14.46
CA PHE A 5 -5.10 -70.54 -13.36
C PHE A 5 -5.40 -69.11 -13.80
N GLN A 6 -6.27 -68.47 -13.03
CA GLN A 6 -6.78 -67.12 -13.14
C GLN A 6 -6.45 -66.46 -11.81
N MET A 7 -5.75 -65.31 -11.78
CA MET A 7 -5.64 -64.33 -10.67
C MET A 7 -4.30 -63.60 -10.76
N HIS A 8 -4.16 -62.31 -10.51
CA HIS A 8 -5.03 -61.14 -10.44
C HIS A 8 -4.09 -59.96 -10.69
N LEU A 9 -4.59 -58.94 -11.38
CA LEU A 9 -3.88 -57.68 -11.58
C LEU A 9 -3.78 -56.98 -10.20
N LEU A 10 -2.63 -57.05 -9.55
CA LEU A 10 -2.35 -56.26 -8.35
C LEU A 10 -1.94 -54.86 -8.80
N GLY A 11 -2.93 -53.98 -8.89
CA GLY A 11 -2.70 -52.53 -8.99
C GLY A 11 -1.97 -52.07 -7.74
N LEU A 12 -0.73 -51.64 -7.90
CA LEU A 12 0.02 -50.98 -6.85
C LEU A 12 -0.57 -49.57 -6.68
N ALA A 13 -1.53 -49.43 -5.76
CA ALA A 13 -1.94 -48.14 -5.27
C ALA A 13 -0.75 -47.54 -4.52
N ALA A 14 0.02 -46.68 -5.19
CA ALA A 14 0.99 -45.82 -4.52
C ALA A 14 0.19 -44.91 -3.59
N LEU A 15 0.19 -45.25 -2.30
CA LEU A 15 -0.16 -44.33 -1.22
C LEU A 15 0.82 -43.16 -1.32
N ILE A 16 0.40 -42.12 -2.03
CA ILE A 16 0.98 -40.79 -1.90
C ILE A 16 0.66 -40.39 -0.46
N ALA A 17 1.57 -40.70 0.45
CA ALA A 17 1.60 -40.08 1.77
C ALA A 17 1.84 -38.60 1.52
N CYS A 18 0.75 -37.85 1.37
CA CYS A 18 0.77 -36.41 1.48
C CYS A 18 1.24 -36.14 2.91
N PRO A 19 2.47 -35.63 3.14
CA PRO A 19 2.78 -35.13 4.45
C PRO A 19 1.82 -33.96 4.62
N LEU A 20 0.89 -34.07 5.57
CA LEU A 20 0.17 -32.92 6.09
C LEU A 20 1.26 -31.95 6.54
N MET A 21 1.56 -30.98 5.68
CA MET A 21 2.47 -29.89 6.01
C MET A 21 1.93 -29.29 7.31
N GLY A 22 2.82 -29.23 8.29
CA GLY A 22 2.47 -29.07 9.69
C GLY A 22 1.59 -27.86 9.94
N ASP A 23 0.94 -27.90 11.10
CA ASP A 23 0.31 -26.76 11.76
C ASP A 23 1.15 -25.49 11.52
N GLU A 24 0.74 -24.67 10.54
CA GLU A 24 1.32 -23.34 10.37
C GLU A 24 0.81 -22.56 11.58
N GLY A 25 1.51 -22.72 12.71
CA GLY A 25 1.17 -22.07 13.96
C GLY A 25 0.94 -20.58 13.73
N VAL A 26 0.20 -19.94 14.64
CA VAL A 26 -0.27 -18.55 14.51
C VAL A 26 0.80 -17.62 13.91
N ARG A 27 0.54 -17.16 12.68
CA ARG A 27 1.41 -16.22 11.97
C ARG A 27 1.02 -14.78 12.30
N TRP A 28 1.98 -14.03 12.85
CA TRP A 28 1.82 -12.60 13.14
C TRP A 28 2.27 -11.74 11.98
N TYR A 29 1.45 -10.77 11.59
CA TYR A 29 1.77 -9.82 10.53
C TYR A 29 1.97 -8.42 11.12
N LYS A 30 3.20 -7.90 10.99
CA LYS A 30 3.54 -6.50 11.26
C LYS A 30 3.06 -5.63 10.10
N GLY A 31 2.26 -4.61 10.36
CA GLY A 31 1.82 -3.66 9.32
C GLY A 31 1.62 -2.26 9.86
N ASN A 32 1.42 -1.29 8.97
CA ASN A 32 0.97 0.06 9.34
C ASN A 32 -0.34 0.39 8.60
N THR A 33 -1.33 0.84 9.37
CA THR A 33 -2.66 1.24 8.87
C THR A 33 -2.83 2.76 8.72
N HIS A 34 -1.84 3.55 9.14
CA HIS A 34 -1.89 5.01 9.16
C HIS A 34 -0.58 5.60 8.64
N THR A 35 -0.58 6.08 7.40
CA THR A 35 0.60 6.68 6.76
C THR A 35 0.18 7.75 5.76
N HIS A 36 0.69 8.96 5.93
CA HIS A 36 0.45 10.09 5.03
C HIS A 36 1.64 10.27 4.09
N THR A 37 1.34 10.75 2.88
CA THR A 37 2.31 11.01 1.82
C THR A 37 2.08 12.42 1.26
N LEU A 38 2.78 12.78 0.19
CA LEU A 38 2.52 14.01 -0.54
C LEU A 38 1.13 14.07 -1.22
N TRP A 39 0.32 12.99 -1.16
CA TRP A 39 -1.09 13.01 -1.56
C TRP A 39 -2.00 13.79 -0.60
N SER A 40 -1.60 14.02 0.66
CA SER A 40 -2.20 15.02 1.54
C SER A 40 -1.16 15.94 2.17
N ASP A 41 -0.73 15.61 3.37
CA ASP A 41 0.00 16.42 4.34
C ASP A 41 1.25 15.67 4.87
N GLY A 42 1.50 14.47 4.35
CA GLY A 42 2.74 13.75 4.57
C GLY A 42 3.93 14.48 3.96
N ASN A 43 5.12 13.95 4.23
CA ASN A 43 6.38 14.63 3.97
C ASN A 43 7.31 13.89 3.03
N ASP A 44 6.82 12.86 2.35
CA ASP A 44 7.59 12.09 1.37
C ASP A 44 6.66 11.51 0.30
N PHE A 45 7.26 11.08 -0.80
CA PHE A 45 6.56 10.41 -1.89
C PHE A 45 6.00 9.04 -1.45
N PRO A 46 4.87 8.59 -2.03
CA PRO A 46 4.29 7.27 -1.76
C PRO A 46 5.28 6.10 -1.86
N GLU A 47 6.10 6.10 -2.90
CA GLU A 47 7.14 5.12 -3.17
C GLU A 47 8.24 5.12 -2.11
N THR A 48 8.54 6.27 -1.50
CA THR A 48 9.51 6.33 -0.40
C THR A 48 8.98 5.67 0.85
N ALA A 49 7.70 5.92 1.17
CA ALA A 49 7.04 5.27 2.29
C ALA A 49 6.99 3.75 2.07
N ALA A 50 6.50 3.29 0.92
CA ALA A 50 6.39 1.88 0.59
C ALA A 50 7.74 1.14 0.65
N ASP A 51 8.79 1.70 0.02
CA ASP A 51 10.14 1.14 0.05
C ASP A 51 10.68 1.03 1.48
N TRP A 52 10.45 2.06 2.32
CA TRP A 52 10.90 2.04 3.71
C TRP A 52 10.22 0.92 4.50
N TYR A 53 8.89 0.81 4.45
CA TYR A 53 8.17 -0.22 5.20
C TYR A 53 8.55 -1.63 4.74
N LYS A 54 8.63 -1.85 3.42
CA LYS A 54 9.07 -3.13 2.85
C LYS A 54 10.46 -3.53 3.37
N LYS A 55 11.44 -2.60 3.31
CA LYS A 55 12.82 -2.85 3.79
C LYS A 55 12.92 -3.06 5.29
N ASN A 56 11.96 -2.57 6.07
CA ASN A 56 11.93 -2.69 7.53
C ASN A 56 11.07 -3.85 8.05
N GLY A 57 10.83 -4.86 7.19
CA GLY A 57 10.19 -6.12 7.58
C GLY A 57 8.71 -5.99 7.93
N TYR A 58 8.03 -4.99 7.38
CA TYR A 58 6.58 -4.96 7.42
C TYR A 58 6.01 -5.91 6.37
N HIS A 59 4.81 -6.40 6.65
CA HIS A 59 4.06 -7.30 5.79
C HIS A 59 2.96 -6.59 5.02
N PHE A 60 2.49 -5.45 5.53
CA PHE A 60 1.55 -4.62 4.80
C PHE A 60 1.68 -3.14 5.14
N LEU A 61 1.23 -2.30 4.21
CA LEU A 61 1.12 -0.86 4.38
C LEU A 61 -0.22 -0.36 3.82
N VAL A 62 -0.86 0.53 4.57
CA VAL A 62 -1.97 1.37 4.11
C VAL A 62 -1.46 2.81 3.97
N LEU A 63 -1.56 3.36 2.75
CA LEU A 63 -1.39 4.78 2.53
C LEU A 63 -2.74 5.45 2.76
N SER A 64 -2.86 6.20 3.85
CA SER A 64 -4.11 6.70 4.40
C SER A 64 -4.22 8.22 4.30
N ASP A 65 -3.86 8.80 3.15
CA ASP A 65 -3.93 10.24 2.94
C ASP A 65 -5.35 10.80 3.17
N HIS A 66 -5.44 12.06 3.60
CA HIS A 66 -6.69 12.68 4.02
C HIS A 66 -7.73 12.72 2.89
N ASN A 67 -8.88 12.09 3.14
CA ASN A 67 -10.08 12.15 2.31
C ASN A 67 -9.82 11.85 0.82
N VAL A 68 -8.84 11.00 0.52
CA VAL A 68 -8.46 10.68 -0.87
C VAL A 68 -7.98 9.24 -0.98
N LEU A 69 -8.45 8.54 -2.01
CA LEU A 69 -7.84 7.31 -2.48
C LEU A 69 -6.78 7.68 -3.51
N GLN A 70 -5.60 7.05 -3.46
CA GLN A 70 -4.49 7.33 -4.40
C GLN A 70 -4.74 6.76 -5.81
N ARG A 71 -5.87 7.13 -6.41
CA ARG A 71 -6.33 6.71 -7.73
C ARG A 71 -6.23 7.89 -8.70
N GLY A 72 -5.91 7.60 -9.96
CA GLY A 72 -5.85 8.59 -11.03
C GLY A 72 -4.60 9.49 -10.98
N GLU A 73 -4.39 10.26 -12.05
CA GLU A 73 -3.20 11.10 -12.16
C GLU A 73 -3.23 12.28 -11.19
N ARG A 74 -2.12 12.50 -10.48
CA ARG A 74 -1.96 13.63 -9.58
C ARG A 74 -0.58 14.26 -9.67
N TRP A 75 -0.56 15.59 -9.65
CA TRP A 75 0.64 16.41 -9.66
C TRP A 75 0.67 17.30 -8.42
N LYS A 76 1.81 17.37 -7.74
CA LYS A 76 2.05 18.18 -6.56
C LYS A 76 3.00 19.33 -6.89
N ASP A 77 2.61 20.55 -6.51
CA ASP A 77 3.52 21.70 -6.56
C ASP A 77 4.63 21.54 -5.51
N VAL A 78 5.88 21.52 -5.98
CA VAL A 78 7.08 21.32 -5.17
C VAL A 78 7.98 22.57 -5.17
N THR A 79 7.48 23.71 -5.66
CA THR A 79 8.28 24.91 -5.95
C THR A 79 8.73 25.68 -4.70
N LYS A 80 7.84 25.81 -3.70
CA LYS A 80 7.89 26.93 -2.74
C LYS A 80 8.40 26.61 -1.35
N HIS A 81 8.67 25.34 -1.06
CA HIS A 81 9.00 24.94 0.29
C HIS A 81 10.32 24.20 0.28
N GLU A 82 11.25 24.65 1.14
CA GLU A 82 12.57 24.05 1.29
C GLU A 82 12.48 22.54 1.55
N ARG A 83 11.47 22.14 2.32
CA ARG A 83 11.17 20.73 2.59
C ARG A 83 10.86 19.95 1.31
N GLU A 84 9.98 20.43 0.45
CA GLU A 84 9.61 19.79 -0.82
C GLU A 84 10.80 19.71 -1.78
N ASN A 85 11.63 20.76 -1.84
CA ASN A 85 12.87 20.74 -2.61
C ASN A 85 13.85 19.67 -2.10
N GLN A 86 13.97 19.51 -0.77
CA GLN A 86 14.78 18.45 -0.17
C GLN A 86 14.21 17.06 -0.47
N VAL A 87 12.88 16.90 -0.44
CA VAL A 87 12.22 15.61 -0.73
C VAL A 87 12.44 15.21 -2.19
N VAL A 88 12.27 16.13 -3.14
CA VAL A 88 12.60 15.90 -4.55
C VAL A 88 14.08 15.54 -4.72
N SER A 89 14.98 16.30 -4.10
CA SER A 89 16.42 16.04 -4.21
C SER A 89 16.81 14.67 -3.63
N LYS A 90 16.23 14.28 -2.49
CA LYS A 90 16.42 12.96 -1.87
C LYS A 90 15.89 11.85 -2.78
N HIS A 91 14.71 12.04 -3.36
CA HIS A 91 14.11 11.10 -4.31
C HIS A 91 15.02 10.88 -5.52
N LEU A 92 15.42 11.97 -6.19
CA LEU A 92 16.30 11.90 -7.36
C LEU A 92 17.66 11.25 -7.03
N LYS A 93 18.23 11.54 -5.85
CA LYS A 93 19.47 10.89 -5.39
C LYS A 93 19.30 9.39 -5.15
N ARG A 94 18.13 8.96 -4.63
CA ARG A 94 17.86 7.56 -4.30
C ARG A 94 17.59 6.70 -5.53
N TRP A 95 16.81 7.20 -6.47
CA TRP A 95 16.30 6.41 -7.59
C TRP A 95 16.75 6.88 -8.98
N GLY A 96 17.40 8.03 -9.07
CA GLY A 96 17.87 8.61 -10.32
C GLY A 96 16.85 9.55 -10.97
N GLU A 97 17.34 10.38 -11.90
CA GLU A 97 16.55 11.46 -12.52
C GLU A 97 15.36 10.97 -13.35
N GLY A 98 15.49 9.80 -13.99
CA GLY A 98 14.42 9.21 -14.80
C GLY A 98 13.27 8.57 -14.01
N LYS A 99 13.35 8.56 -12.68
CA LYS A 99 12.35 7.92 -11.80
C LYS A 99 11.36 8.90 -11.19
N LEU A 100 11.48 10.20 -11.44
CA LEU A 100 10.52 11.20 -11.02
C LEU A 100 10.09 12.06 -12.21
N ALA A 101 8.81 12.00 -12.57
CA ALA A 101 8.27 12.87 -13.61
C ALA A 101 8.08 14.29 -13.06
N LEU A 102 8.82 15.24 -13.62
CA LEU A 102 8.74 16.65 -13.31
C LEU A 102 8.23 17.42 -14.53
N ARG A 103 7.36 18.42 -14.31
CA ARG A 103 6.96 19.37 -15.35
C ARG A 103 6.97 20.80 -14.83
N LYS A 104 7.23 21.75 -15.73
CA LYS A 104 7.14 23.19 -15.43
C LYS A 104 5.81 23.75 -15.91
N GLU A 105 5.15 24.52 -15.06
CA GLU A 105 3.94 25.29 -15.37
C GLU A 105 4.11 26.72 -14.87
N GLY A 106 4.50 27.63 -15.78
CA GLY A 106 4.86 29.00 -15.42
C GLY A 106 6.03 29.02 -14.43
N SER A 107 5.80 29.56 -13.24
CA SER A 107 6.80 29.58 -12.15
C SER A 107 6.81 28.31 -11.30
N LYS A 108 5.88 27.37 -11.52
CA LYS A 108 5.76 26.16 -10.72
C LYS A 108 6.55 25.01 -11.31
N THR A 109 7.16 24.21 -10.43
CA THR A 109 7.61 22.86 -10.71
C THR A 109 6.62 21.89 -10.07
N LEU A 110 6.07 20.99 -10.88
CA LEU A 110 5.15 19.96 -10.42
C LEU A 110 5.82 18.59 -10.49
N ALA A 111 5.68 17.79 -9.44
CA ALA A 111 6.08 16.39 -9.40
C ALA A 111 4.85 15.49 -9.51
N LYS A 112 4.89 14.50 -10.40
CA LYS A 112 3.85 13.48 -10.46
C LYS A 112 3.97 12.60 -9.22
N LEU A 113 2.83 12.32 -8.57
CA LEU A 113 2.77 11.36 -7.47
C LEU A 113 2.35 10.01 -8.02
N MET A 114 3.01 8.93 -7.57
CA MET A 114 2.59 7.57 -7.95
C MET A 114 1.21 7.27 -7.36
N THR A 115 0.42 6.53 -8.13
CA THR A 115 -0.87 5.97 -7.71
C THR A 115 -0.64 4.70 -6.89
N LEU A 116 -1.66 4.27 -6.13
CA LEU A 116 -1.60 2.99 -5.40
C LEU A 116 -1.34 1.81 -6.34
N GLU A 117 -1.90 1.81 -7.55
CA GLU A 117 -1.69 0.76 -8.54
C GLU A 117 -0.22 0.69 -9.00
N GLU A 118 0.39 1.85 -9.23
CA GLU A 118 1.81 1.93 -9.58
C GLU A 118 2.71 1.46 -8.42
N ILE A 119 2.37 1.86 -7.18
CA ILE A 119 3.07 1.38 -5.97
C ILE A 119 2.91 -0.13 -5.80
N ARG A 120 1.72 -0.68 -6.03
CA ARG A 120 1.47 -2.11 -5.92
C ARG A 120 2.37 -2.91 -6.85
N ARG A 121 2.36 -2.53 -8.14
CA ARG A 121 3.18 -3.15 -9.18
C ARG A 121 4.66 -3.16 -8.83
N ASP A 122 5.17 -2.06 -8.26
CA ASP A 122 6.60 -1.87 -8.07
C ASP A 122 7.11 -2.42 -6.71
N PHE A 123 6.24 -2.50 -5.68
CA PHE A 123 6.65 -2.83 -4.32
C PHE A 123 6.02 -4.09 -3.74
N GLU A 124 4.84 -4.52 -4.17
CA GLU A 124 4.26 -5.76 -3.63
C GLU A 124 5.13 -6.98 -3.93
N GLU A 125 5.12 -7.92 -3.00
CA GLU A 125 5.82 -9.17 -3.12
C GLU A 125 5.01 -10.25 -2.40
N GLU A 126 4.55 -11.23 -3.18
CA GLU A 126 3.67 -12.29 -2.70
C GLU A 126 4.25 -12.99 -1.47
N GLY A 127 3.42 -13.16 -0.45
CA GLY A 127 3.82 -13.77 0.82
C GLY A 127 4.73 -12.92 1.72
N LYS A 128 5.18 -11.74 1.27
CA LYS A 128 6.11 -10.88 2.01
C LYS A 128 5.60 -9.46 2.30
N PHE A 129 5.10 -8.74 1.31
CA PHE A 129 4.67 -7.34 1.48
C PHE A 129 3.53 -7.00 0.54
N ILE A 130 2.40 -6.51 1.07
CA ILE A 130 1.25 -6.07 0.29
C ILE A 130 0.84 -4.64 0.61
N MET A 131 0.21 -3.97 -0.34
CA MET A 131 -0.42 -2.68 -0.15
C MET A 131 -1.93 -2.87 0.00
N ILE A 132 -2.49 -2.37 1.10
CA ILE A 132 -3.93 -2.39 1.32
C ILE A 132 -4.45 -0.98 1.07
N GLU A 133 -5.44 -0.86 0.19
CA GLU A 133 -6.02 0.45 -0.14
C GLU A 133 -6.74 1.03 1.09
N GLY A 134 -6.60 2.32 1.32
CA GLY A 134 -7.32 3.00 2.38
C GLY A 134 -7.20 4.50 2.25
N PHE A 135 -7.87 5.22 3.14
CA PHE A 135 -7.74 6.67 3.32
C PHE A 135 -8.07 7.03 4.77
N GLU A 136 -7.58 8.16 5.23
CA GLU A 136 -8.04 8.72 6.51
C GLU A 136 -9.24 9.64 6.26
N LEU A 137 -10.38 9.27 6.84
CA LEU A 137 -11.54 10.14 6.94
C LEU A 137 -11.24 11.25 7.92
N THR A 138 -11.21 12.48 7.43
CA THR A 138 -10.95 13.66 8.26
C THR A 138 -12.16 14.58 8.25
N THR A 139 -12.70 14.86 9.43
CA THR A 139 -13.82 15.78 9.64
C THR A 139 -13.61 16.58 10.93
N ALA A 140 -14.59 17.40 11.31
CA ALA A 140 -14.65 18.05 12.61
C ALA A 140 -15.85 17.53 13.42
N ALA A 141 -15.71 17.42 14.74
CA ALA A 141 -16.79 17.08 15.68
C ALA A 141 -17.85 18.20 15.84
N GLY A 142 -17.91 19.15 14.92
CA GLY A 142 -18.67 20.39 15.06
C GLY A 142 -18.10 21.31 16.15
N ARG A 143 -18.84 22.39 16.45
CA ARG A 143 -18.50 23.32 17.53
C ARG A 143 -18.97 22.76 18.87
N ILE A 144 -18.03 22.29 19.68
CA ILE A 144 -18.29 22.00 21.08
C ILE A 144 -18.02 23.30 21.85
N GLU A 145 -19.10 24.03 22.13
CA GLU A 145 -19.10 25.40 22.66
C GLU A 145 -18.36 26.43 21.78
N LYS A 146 -18.47 27.72 22.13
CA LYS A 146 -18.11 28.88 21.29
C LYS A 146 -16.63 28.99 20.84
N LYS A 147 -15.75 27.99 21.04
CA LYS A 147 -14.30 28.25 20.92
C LYS A 147 -13.40 27.26 20.17
N ARG A 148 -13.84 26.12 19.65
CA ARG A 148 -12.99 25.32 18.74
C ARG A 148 -13.76 24.23 18.00
N GLU A 149 -13.43 24.03 16.73
CA GLU A 149 -13.71 22.80 16.00
C GLU A 149 -12.62 21.76 16.31
N PHE A 150 -13.03 20.56 16.71
CA PHE A 150 -12.10 19.48 17.05
C PHE A 150 -12.00 18.52 15.88
N PRO A 151 -10.80 18.27 15.32
CA PRO A 151 -10.66 17.35 14.22
C PRO A 151 -10.90 15.91 14.69
N VAL A 152 -11.61 15.15 13.87
CA VAL A 152 -11.88 13.73 14.07
C VAL A 152 -11.34 12.99 12.86
N HIS A 153 -10.52 11.98 13.15
CA HIS A 153 -9.81 11.18 12.17
C HIS A 153 -10.19 9.71 12.35
N SER A 154 -10.47 9.01 11.25
CA SER A 154 -10.74 7.57 11.26
C SER A 154 -10.20 6.93 9.98
N ASN A 155 -9.48 5.83 10.10
CA ASN A 155 -8.94 5.13 8.94
C ASN A 155 -9.95 4.15 8.37
N ALA A 156 -10.24 4.31 7.08
CA ALA A 156 -11.03 3.37 6.32
C ALA A 156 -10.09 2.52 5.46
N VAL A 157 -10.18 1.20 5.60
CA VAL A 157 -9.26 0.24 4.97
C VAL A 157 -10.05 -0.73 4.09
N ASN A 158 -9.48 -1.05 2.93
CA ASN A 158 -10.01 -1.93 1.89
C ASN A 158 -11.44 -1.56 1.45
N VAL A 159 -11.62 -0.29 1.12
CA VAL A 159 -12.92 0.27 0.73
C VAL A 159 -13.07 0.33 -0.78
N ASP A 160 -14.28 0.04 -1.27
CA ASP A 160 -14.59 0.08 -2.71
C ASP A 160 -14.53 1.51 -3.28
N LYS A 161 -15.12 2.46 -2.54
CA LYS A 161 -15.23 3.86 -2.94
C LYS A 161 -14.90 4.82 -1.80
N LEU A 162 -14.41 6.00 -2.19
CA LEU A 162 -14.30 7.12 -1.28
C LEU A 162 -15.71 7.52 -0.81
N PHE A 163 -15.87 7.70 0.49
CA PHE A 163 -17.08 8.24 1.08
C PHE A 163 -16.74 9.50 1.88
N LYS A 164 -17.71 10.42 1.94
CA LYS A 164 -17.58 11.66 2.70
C LYS A 164 -18.21 11.48 4.07
N PRO A 165 -17.67 12.12 5.12
CA PRO A 165 -18.36 12.21 6.39
C PRO A 165 -19.72 12.88 6.17
N GLN A 166 -20.78 12.32 6.76
CA GLN A 166 -22.07 13.01 6.84
C GLN A 166 -21.98 13.98 8.03
N ALA A 167 -22.24 15.26 7.76
CA ALA A 167 -22.30 16.31 8.77
C ALA A 167 -23.67 16.36 9.42
#